data_AF-A0A6F9BKB1-F1
#
_entry.id   AF-A0A6F9BKB1-F1
#
_cell.length_a   1.000
_cell.length_b   1.000
_cell.length_c   1.000
_cell.angle_alpha   90.00
_cell.angle_beta   90.00
_cell.angle_gamma   90.00
#
_symmetry.space_group_name_H-M   'P 1'
#
loop_
_entity.id
_entity.type
_entity.pdbx_description
1 polymer ?
#
loop_
_entity_poly.entity_id
_entity_poly.type
_entity_poly.pdbx_seq_one_letter_code
_entity_poly.pdbx_strand_id
1 'polypeptide(L)'
;MELQKLSNGQHHGFVPLEDGIPQAEEEEEMLPHKSDGTKKPQFTDFEGKTSFGMSVFNLSNAIMGSGILGLSYAMSNTGIVLFIYSVHLLLKSAGVVAMSSYLFIVKYELPLVIQAFLGLSSNTGEWFLNGNYLIIIVSVCIILPLALMRQLGYLGYTSGFSLTCMVFFLSSTAYTIPILAFAFVCHPEVLPIYTELKK
;
A
#
# COMPACT_ATOMS: atom_id res chain seq x y z
N MET A 1 61.17 45.06 9.55
CA MET A 1 60.69 45.98 10.58
C MET A 1 59.29 46.41 10.18
N GLU A 2 58.32 45.89 10.93
CA GLU A 2 57.04 46.48 11.34
C GLU A 2 56.36 47.57 10.47
N LEU A 3 55.10 47.23 10.19
CA LEU A 3 53.89 48.03 10.37
C LEU A 3 53.39 49.00 9.29
N GLN A 4 52.28 48.54 8.69
CA GLN A 4 50.97 49.20 8.56
C GLN A 4 50.98 50.72 8.37
N LYS A 5 50.39 51.14 7.25
CA LYS A 5 49.37 52.19 7.07
C LYS A 5 48.88 52.03 5.60
N LEU A 6 47.65 52.23 5.16
CA LEU A 6 46.44 52.85 5.69
C LEU A 6 45.34 52.59 4.62
N SER A 7 44.09 52.44 5.08
CA SER A 7 42.93 53.15 4.50
C SER A 7 42.48 52.87 3.05
N ASN A 8 41.31 52.23 2.98
CA ASN A 8 40.11 52.76 2.30
C ASN A 8 40.01 52.68 0.76
N GLY A 9 39.03 51.89 0.31
CA GLY A 9 37.98 52.44 -0.56
C GLY A 9 37.74 51.72 -1.90
N GLN A 10 36.49 51.27 -2.05
CA GLN A 10 35.73 51.00 -3.29
C GLN A 10 36.01 49.65 -3.96
N HIS A 11 35.11 48.65 -3.96
CA HIS A 11 33.65 48.63 -4.10
C HIS A 11 33.13 49.31 -5.38
N HIS A 12 33.04 48.52 -6.45
CA HIS A 12 32.08 48.63 -7.56
C HIS A 12 32.01 47.24 -8.19
N GLY A 13 30.89 46.50 -8.24
CA GLY A 13 29.56 46.72 -7.73
C GLY A 13 28.68 45.51 -8.06
N PHE A 14 27.53 45.45 -7.39
CA PHE A 14 26.29 44.78 -7.78
C PHE A 14 26.13 43.26 -7.56
N VAL A 15 25.51 42.94 -6.41
CA VAL A 15 24.65 41.76 -6.12
C VAL A 15 23.26 42.07 -6.75
N PRO A 16 22.37 41.13 -7.15
CA PRO A 16 22.19 39.81 -6.54
C PRO A 16 21.68 38.63 -7.42
N LEU A 17 21.72 37.43 -6.82
CA LEU A 17 20.60 36.53 -6.51
C LEU A 17 20.81 35.04 -6.90
N GLU A 18 20.43 34.20 -5.93
CA GLU A 18 20.07 32.76 -5.96
C GLU A 18 21.16 31.67 -6.00
N ASP A 19 21.48 31.21 -4.79
CA ASP A 19 21.35 29.83 -4.30
C ASP A 19 21.87 28.68 -5.18
N GLY A 20 23.12 28.31 -4.92
CA GLY A 20 23.50 26.91 -4.88
C GLY A 20 24.26 26.67 -3.59
N ILE A 21 23.96 25.58 -2.89
CA ILE A 21 24.99 24.73 -2.27
C ILE A 21 24.44 23.32 -2.05
N PRO A 22 25.28 22.28 -2.23
CA PRO A 22 24.94 20.87 -2.16
C PRO A 22 25.06 20.29 -0.74
N GLN A 23 24.73 19.00 -0.65
CA GLN A 23 24.82 18.05 0.44
C GLN A 23 26.00 18.24 1.42
N ALA A 24 25.75 18.02 2.71
CA ALA A 24 26.79 17.74 3.70
C ALA A 24 26.32 16.63 4.66
N GLU A 25 27.16 15.60 4.74
CA GLU A 25 27.10 14.42 5.60
C GLU A 25 27.56 14.76 7.03
N GLU A 26 27.32 13.81 7.92
CA GLU A 26 27.58 13.79 9.36
C GLU A 26 28.99 14.24 9.79
N GLU A 27 29.08 15.09 10.83
CA GLU A 27 30.28 15.21 11.65
C GLU A 27 29.88 15.26 13.14
N GLU A 28 30.17 14.18 13.86
CA GLU A 28 30.19 14.16 15.33
C GLU A 28 31.42 14.94 15.83
N GLU A 29 31.22 15.98 16.65
CA GLU A 29 32.30 16.58 17.45
C GLU A 29 31.92 16.67 18.94
N MET A 30 32.79 16.08 19.76
CA MET A 30 32.65 15.80 21.19
C MET A 30 33.05 16.99 22.10
N LEU A 31 32.06 17.62 22.76
CA LEU A 31 32.10 18.38 24.06
C LEU A 31 33.00 19.65 24.22
N PRO A 32 32.79 20.50 25.25
CA PRO A 32 31.68 21.45 25.42
C PRO A 32 32.16 22.90 25.68
N HIS A 33 31.38 23.93 25.33
CA HIS A 33 31.60 25.28 25.91
C HIS A 33 30.38 25.75 26.71
N LYS A 34 30.68 26.12 27.95
CA LYS A 34 29.80 26.53 29.04
C LYS A 34 29.08 27.85 28.74
N SER A 35 27.75 27.89 28.90
CA SER A 35 27.04 29.09 29.35
C SER A 35 25.79 28.71 30.14
N ASP A 36 25.66 29.33 31.31
CA ASP A 36 24.62 29.20 32.32
C ASP A 36 23.19 29.19 31.80
N GLY A 37 22.36 28.36 32.44
CA GLY A 37 20.91 28.44 32.31
C GLY A 37 20.23 27.14 32.68
N THR A 38 19.89 27.00 33.96
CA THR A 38 18.97 26.00 34.54
C THR A 38 17.90 25.54 33.55
N LYS A 39 18.12 24.41 32.88
CA LYS A 39 17.08 23.60 32.26
C LYS A 39 17.20 22.22 32.87
N LYS A 40 16.14 21.84 33.58
CA LYS A 40 15.93 20.48 34.10
C LYS A 40 16.21 19.49 32.96
N PRO A 41 16.80 18.31 33.21
CA PRO A 41 16.83 17.25 32.21
C PRO A 41 15.39 16.77 32.05
N GLN A 42 14.66 17.47 31.18
CA GLN A 42 13.39 17.00 30.68
C GLN A 42 13.78 15.88 29.72
N PHE A 43 13.84 14.67 30.30
CA PHE A 43 13.76 13.41 29.58
C PHE A 43 12.69 13.64 28.53
N THR A 44 13.12 13.78 27.28
CA THR A 44 12.22 13.96 26.16
C THR A 44 11.35 12.74 26.18
N ASP A 45 10.12 12.91 26.67
CA ASP A 45 9.00 12.07 26.31
C ASP A 45 8.96 12.15 24.80
N PHE A 46 9.65 11.19 24.17
CA PHE A 46 9.75 11.06 22.74
C PHE A 46 8.39 10.51 22.35
N GLU A 47 7.38 11.40 22.38
CA GLU A 47 6.05 11.16 21.87
C GLU A 47 6.19 11.01 20.35
N GLY A 48 6.70 9.86 19.96
CA GLY A 48 6.86 9.42 18.60
C GLY A 48 5.47 9.29 18.01
N LYS A 49 4.95 10.38 17.46
CA LYS A 49 3.83 10.33 16.53
C LYS A 49 4.34 9.64 15.28
N THR A 50 4.31 8.31 15.28
CA THR A 50 4.51 7.51 14.07
C THR A 50 3.33 7.85 13.15
N SER A 51 3.50 8.89 12.34
CA SER A 51 2.46 9.28 11.38
C SER A 51 2.18 8.11 10.45
N PHE A 52 0.94 7.97 10.02
CA PHE A 52 0.57 7.04 8.96
C PHE A 52 1.52 7.16 7.76
N GLY A 53 1.97 8.38 7.42
CA GLY A 53 2.97 8.61 6.37
C GLY A 53 4.34 7.98 6.66
N MET A 54 4.83 8.04 7.90
CA MET A 54 6.10 7.42 8.30
C MET A 54 6.00 5.89 8.30
N SER A 55 4.84 5.33 8.69
CA SER A 55 4.57 3.90 8.64
C SER A 55 4.50 3.38 7.19
N VAL A 56 3.80 4.09 6.30
CA VAL A 56 3.75 3.78 4.87
C VAL A 56 5.14 3.88 4.22
N PHE A 57 5.93 4.87 4.60
CA PHE A 57 7.30 5.03 4.11
C PHE A 57 8.21 3.89 4.58
N ASN A 58 8.16 3.54 5.87
CA ASN A 58 8.94 2.43 6.42
C ASN A 58 8.53 1.09 5.79
N LEU A 59 7.23 0.88 5.60
CA LEU A 59 6.69 -0.29 4.89
C LEU A 59 7.15 -0.32 3.41
N SER A 60 7.15 0.82 2.73
CA SER A 60 7.60 0.93 1.33
C SER A 60 9.08 0.57 1.20
N ASN A 61 9.91 1.03 2.13
CA ASN A 61 11.33 0.68 2.14
C ASN A 61 11.57 -0.80 2.43
N ALA A 62 10.77 -1.43 3.29
CA ALA A 62 10.85 -2.87 3.54
C ALA A 62 10.44 -3.70 2.30
N ILE A 63 9.36 -3.32 1.61
CA ILE A 63 8.87 -4.02 0.41
C ILE A 63 9.83 -3.82 -0.76
N MET A 64 10.28 -2.59 -1.02
CA MET A 64 11.25 -2.32 -2.08
C MET A 64 12.59 -3.01 -1.80
N GLY A 65 13.07 -2.93 -0.56
CA GLY A 65 14.35 -3.54 -0.16
C GLY A 65 14.36 -5.06 -0.35
N SER A 66 13.32 -5.74 0.12
CA SER A 66 13.19 -7.20 -0.07
C SER A 66 12.94 -7.58 -1.54
N GLY A 67 12.16 -6.78 -2.28
CA GLY A 67 11.84 -7.01 -3.69
C GLY A 67 13.06 -6.91 -4.61
N ILE A 68 13.92 -5.90 -4.44
CA ILE A 68 15.11 -5.70 -5.28
C ILE A 68 16.09 -6.87 -5.15
N LEU A 69 16.26 -7.43 -3.95
CA LEU A 69 17.12 -8.59 -3.70
C LEU A 69 16.57 -9.86 -4.34
N GLY A 70 15.25 -10.09 -4.29
CA GLY A 70 14.62 -11.21 -4.99
C GLY A 70 14.69 -11.07 -6.51
N LEU A 71 14.60 -9.83 -7.00
CA LEU A 71 14.63 -9.52 -8.43
C LEU A 71 16.02 -9.73 -9.03
N SER A 72 17.08 -9.34 -8.31
CA SER A 72 18.48 -9.57 -8.75
C SER A 72 18.82 -11.06 -8.77
N TYR A 73 18.31 -11.84 -7.82
CA TYR A 73 18.40 -13.30 -7.83
C TYR A 73 17.67 -13.93 -9.03
N ALA A 74 16.46 -13.46 -9.34
CA ALA A 74 15.73 -13.93 -10.51
C ALA A 74 16.46 -13.58 -11.82
N MET A 75 17.01 -12.37 -11.92
CA MET A 75 17.79 -11.93 -13.08
C MET A 75 19.07 -12.74 -13.28
N SER A 76 19.79 -13.08 -12.19
CA SER A 76 21.04 -13.84 -12.28
C SER A 76 20.82 -15.30 -12.70
N ASN A 77 19.68 -15.91 -12.31
CA ASN A 77 19.38 -17.30 -12.64
C ASN A 77 18.66 -17.48 -13.99
N THR A 78 17.81 -16.53 -14.40
CA THR A 78 17.05 -16.63 -15.67
C THR A 78 17.74 -15.97 -16.86
N GLY A 79 18.69 -15.05 -16.62
CA GLY A 79 19.35 -14.27 -17.65
C GLY A 79 18.54 -13.06 -18.11
N ILE A 80 19.24 -12.02 -18.60
CA ILE A 80 18.66 -10.70 -18.86
C ILE A 80 17.51 -10.71 -19.88
N VAL A 81 17.60 -11.52 -20.94
CA VAL A 81 16.60 -11.57 -22.01
C VAL A 81 15.28 -12.20 -21.52
N LEU A 82 15.36 -13.34 -20.85
CA LEU A 82 14.18 -14.01 -20.28
C LEU A 82 13.58 -13.21 -19.13
N PHE A 83 14.42 -12.53 -18.35
CA PHE A 83 13.97 -11.65 -17.28
C PHE A 83 13.14 -10.47 -17.83
N ILE A 84 13.63 -9.77 -18.86
CA ILE A 84 12.87 -8.68 -19.51
C ILE A 84 11.56 -9.21 -20.10
N TYR A 85 11.59 -10.37 -20.76
CA TYR A 85 10.38 -10.99 -21.30
C TYR A 85 9.38 -11.36 -20.19
N SER A 86 9.86 -11.90 -19.07
CA SER A 86 9.04 -12.29 -17.92
C SER A 86 8.38 -11.08 -17.27
N VAL A 87 9.11 -9.98 -17.07
CA VAL A 87 8.55 -8.73 -16.53
C VAL A 87 7.53 -8.13 -17.50
N HIS A 88 7.82 -8.13 -18.80
CA HIS A 88 6.89 -7.64 -19.81
C HIS A 88 5.60 -8.48 -19.87
N LEU A 89 5.75 -9.80 -19.82
CA LEU A 89 4.63 -10.74 -19.80
C LEU A 89 3.82 -10.62 -18.51
N LEU A 90 4.48 -10.46 -17.35
CA LEU A 90 3.83 -10.26 -16.06
C LEU A 90 2.99 -8.97 -16.08
N LEU A 91 3.53 -7.86 -16.58
CA LEU A 91 2.81 -6.59 -16.65
C LEU A 91 1.59 -6.68 -17.58
N LYS A 92 1.72 -7.34 -18.74
CA LYS A 92 0.60 -7.53 -19.68
C LYS A 92 -0.45 -8.50 -19.15
N SER A 93 -0.02 -9.63 -18.58
CA SER A 93 -0.93 -10.65 -18.05
C SER A 93 -1.65 -10.18 -16.79
N ALA A 94 -1.02 -9.36 -15.94
CA ALA A 94 -1.66 -8.80 -14.75
C ALA A 94 -2.96 -8.08 -15.06
N GLY A 95 -3.03 -7.30 -16.16
CA GLY A 95 -4.26 -6.64 -16.60
C GLY A 95 -5.35 -7.64 -17.01
N VAL A 96 -4.98 -8.66 -17.79
CA VAL A 96 -5.94 -9.70 -18.24
C VAL A 96 -6.44 -10.54 -17.08
N VAL A 97 -5.55 -10.90 -16.15
CA VAL A 97 -5.87 -11.65 -14.92
C VAL A 97 -6.78 -10.83 -14.02
N ALA A 98 -6.49 -9.54 -13.83
CA ALA A 98 -7.32 -8.64 -13.02
C ALA A 98 -8.71 -8.42 -13.61
N MET A 99 -8.85 -8.30 -14.93
CA MET A 99 -10.17 -8.17 -15.58
C MET A 99 -10.95 -9.49 -15.53
N SER A 100 -10.26 -10.63 -15.67
CA SER A 100 -10.90 -11.95 -15.62
C SER A 100 -11.33 -12.37 -14.21
N SER A 101 -10.64 -11.90 -13.17
CA SER A 101 -10.97 -12.24 -11.78
C SER A 101 -12.37 -11.73 -11.39
N TYR A 102 -12.80 -10.58 -11.91
CA TYR A 102 -14.15 -10.05 -11.68
C TYR A 102 -15.23 -11.04 -12.14
N LEU A 103 -15.09 -11.60 -13.34
CA LEU A 103 -16.03 -12.60 -13.88
C LEU A 103 -15.99 -13.91 -13.08
N PHE A 104 -14.82 -14.31 -12.62
CA PHE A 104 -14.65 -15.49 -11.78
C PHE A 104 -15.37 -15.29 -10.43
N ILE A 105 -15.14 -14.17 -9.75
CA ILE A 105 -15.80 -13.82 -8.49
C ILE A 105 -17.32 -13.83 -8.67
N VAL A 106 -17.85 -13.22 -9.74
CA VAL A 106 -19.28 -13.23 -10.05
C VAL A 106 -19.82 -14.66 -10.22
N LYS A 107 -19.09 -15.53 -10.91
CA LYS A 107 -19.52 -16.91 -11.15
C LYS A 107 -19.54 -17.77 -9.89
N TYR A 108 -18.55 -17.59 -9.00
CA TYR A 108 -18.37 -18.47 -7.84
C TYR A 108 -19.00 -17.91 -6.56
N GLU A 109 -18.93 -16.60 -6.31
CA GLU A 109 -19.35 -16.01 -5.02
C GLU A 109 -20.79 -15.51 -5.04
N LEU A 110 -21.29 -14.94 -6.14
CA LEU A 110 -22.68 -14.43 -6.17
C LEU A 110 -23.74 -15.51 -5.89
N PRO A 111 -23.63 -16.76 -6.39
CA PRO A 111 -24.60 -17.79 -6.04
C PRO A 111 -24.69 -18.05 -4.53
N LEU A 112 -23.55 -18.03 -3.82
CA LEU A 112 -23.50 -18.19 -2.36
C LEU A 112 -24.17 -17.00 -1.66
N VAL A 113 -23.91 -15.79 -2.13
CA VAL A 113 -24.52 -14.58 -1.60
C VAL A 113 -26.05 -14.63 -1.80
N ILE A 114 -26.52 -14.95 -3.00
CA ILE A 114 -27.95 -15.09 -3.30
C ILE A 114 -28.59 -16.18 -2.43
N GLN A 115 -27.93 -17.32 -2.29
CA GLN A 115 -28.39 -18.41 -1.45
C GLN A 115 -28.53 -17.98 0.02
N ALA A 116 -27.56 -17.22 0.54
CA ALA A 116 -27.58 -16.68 1.88
C ALA A 116 -28.72 -15.65 2.07
N PHE A 117 -28.94 -14.77 1.10
CA PHE A 117 -30.03 -13.78 1.15
C PHE A 117 -31.42 -14.41 1.07
N LEU A 118 -31.59 -15.48 0.29
CA LEU A 118 -32.86 -16.18 0.14
C LEU A 118 -33.11 -17.23 1.25
N GLY A 119 -32.13 -17.50 2.12
CA GLY A 119 -32.25 -18.48 3.20
C GLY A 119 -32.46 -19.93 2.70
N LEU A 120 -32.09 -20.22 1.45
CA LEU A 120 -32.33 -21.52 0.83
C LEU A 120 -31.23 -22.53 1.26
N SER A 121 -31.61 -23.51 2.07
CA SER A 121 -30.66 -24.50 2.63
C SER A 121 -30.32 -25.67 1.70
N SER A 122 -30.89 -25.76 0.49
CA SER A 122 -30.67 -26.90 -0.41
C SER A 122 -30.43 -26.46 -1.86
N ASN A 123 -29.56 -27.21 -2.56
CA ASN A 123 -29.32 -27.07 -4.00
C ASN A 123 -30.59 -27.46 -4.76
N THR A 124 -31.55 -26.54 -4.89
CA THR A 124 -32.81 -26.78 -5.60
C THR A 124 -32.63 -26.86 -7.13
N GLY A 125 -31.40 -26.87 -7.66
CA GLY A 125 -31.14 -26.94 -9.10
C GLY A 125 -31.63 -25.69 -9.86
N GLU A 126 -32.02 -24.65 -9.14
CA GLU A 126 -32.57 -23.43 -9.68
C GLU A 126 -31.57 -22.70 -10.56
N TRP A 127 -32.05 -22.19 -11.69
CA TRP A 127 -31.23 -21.55 -12.71
C TRP A 127 -30.46 -20.31 -12.20
N PHE A 128 -30.96 -19.63 -11.16
CA PHE A 128 -30.33 -18.45 -10.57
C PHE A 128 -29.19 -18.79 -9.58
N LEU A 129 -29.11 -20.03 -9.09
CA LEU A 129 -27.96 -20.50 -8.30
C LEU A 129 -26.84 -21.07 -9.20
N ASN A 130 -27.13 -21.25 -10.49
CA ASN A 130 -26.14 -21.72 -11.45
C ASN A 130 -25.25 -20.56 -11.92
N GLY A 131 -24.00 -20.53 -11.45
CA GLY A 131 -23.02 -19.47 -11.77
C GLY A 131 -22.78 -19.23 -13.28
N ASN A 132 -22.97 -20.25 -14.13
CA ASN A 132 -22.84 -20.11 -15.59
C ASN A 132 -23.97 -19.26 -16.22
N TYR A 133 -25.20 -19.30 -15.68
CA TYR A 133 -26.27 -18.41 -16.15
C TYR A 133 -26.09 -17.00 -15.57
N LEU A 134 -25.65 -16.92 -14.31
CA LEU A 134 -25.43 -15.66 -13.61
C LEU A 134 -24.39 -14.77 -14.29
N ILE A 135 -23.26 -15.35 -14.71
CA ILE A 135 -22.22 -14.62 -15.44
C ILE A 135 -22.73 -14.08 -16.78
N ILE A 136 -23.56 -14.83 -17.52
CA ILE A 136 -24.16 -14.39 -18.78
C ILE A 136 -25.09 -13.21 -18.53
N ILE A 137 -25.95 -13.30 -17.52
CA ILE A 137 -26.93 -12.25 -17.17
C ILE A 137 -26.22 -10.98 -16.71
N VAL A 138 -25.28 -11.08 -15.76
CA VAL A 138 -24.51 -9.93 -15.28
C VAL A 138 -23.69 -9.31 -16.42
N SER A 139 -23.14 -10.13 -17.32
CA SER A 139 -22.40 -9.65 -18.49
C SER A 139 -23.29 -8.87 -19.45
N VAL A 140 -24.45 -9.40 -19.83
CA VAL A 140 -25.36 -8.75 -20.80
C VAL A 140 -26.08 -7.55 -20.19
N CYS A 141 -26.46 -7.60 -18.92
CA CYS A 141 -27.27 -6.55 -18.29
C CYS A 141 -26.44 -5.42 -17.66
N ILE A 142 -25.19 -5.67 -17.27
CA ILE A 142 -24.35 -4.68 -16.58
C ILE A 142 -23.06 -4.42 -17.38
N ILE A 143 -22.23 -5.43 -17.60
CA ILE A 143 -20.88 -5.25 -18.16
C ILE A 143 -20.92 -4.72 -19.59
N LEU A 144 -21.76 -5.30 -20.44
CA LEU A 144 -21.89 -4.95 -21.85
C LEU A 144 -22.45 -3.53 -22.03
N PRO A 145 -23.53 -3.11 -21.36
CA PRO A 145 -23.97 -1.71 -21.37
C PRO A 145 -22.89 -0.74 -20.90
N LEU A 146 -22.18 -1.06 -19.81
CA LEU A 146 -21.09 -0.23 -19.30
C LEU A 146 -19.93 -0.12 -20.29
N ALA A 147 -19.61 -1.20 -21.01
CA ALA A 147 -18.57 -1.22 -22.04
C ALA A 147 -18.96 -0.50 -23.33
N LEU A 148 -20.27 -0.50 -23.68
CA LEU A 148 -20.80 0.17 -24.87
C LEU A 148 -21.03 1.67 -24.67
N MET A 149 -21.06 2.16 -23.43
CA MET A 149 -21.14 3.60 -23.16
C MET A 149 -19.84 4.31 -23.57
N ARG A 150 -19.83 4.89 -24.78
CA ARG A 150 -18.69 5.63 -25.37
C ARG A 150 -18.41 7.00 -24.71
N GLN A 151 -19.28 7.45 -23.81
CA GLN A 151 -19.24 8.80 -23.25
C GLN A 151 -18.48 8.78 -21.92
N LEU A 152 -17.19 9.10 -21.97
CA LEU A 152 -16.24 9.02 -20.85
C LEU A 152 -16.75 9.65 -19.54
N GLY A 153 -17.64 10.64 -19.60
CA GLY A 153 -18.21 11.29 -18.43
C GLY A 153 -19.10 10.40 -17.55
N TYR A 154 -19.87 9.48 -18.14
CA TYR A 154 -20.74 8.57 -17.36
C TYR A 154 -19.95 7.47 -16.64
N LEU A 155 -18.78 7.12 -17.18
CA LEU A 155 -17.87 6.12 -16.58
C LEU A 155 -17.23 6.65 -15.27
N GLY A 156 -17.12 7.97 -15.14
CA GLY A 156 -16.65 8.61 -13.90
C GLY A 156 -17.56 8.37 -12.70
N TYR A 157 -18.88 8.32 -12.89
CA TYR A 157 -19.82 8.09 -11.78
C TYR A 157 -19.74 6.66 -11.23
N THR A 158 -19.63 5.66 -12.11
CA THR A 158 -19.46 4.26 -11.70
C THR A 158 -18.09 4.01 -11.04
N SER A 159 -17.02 4.62 -11.56
CA SER A 159 -15.69 4.56 -10.93
C SER A 159 -15.67 5.28 -9.59
N GLY A 160 -16.38 6.40 -9.45
CA GLY A 160 -16.52 7.13 -8.18
C GLY A 160 -17.21 6.30 -7.11
N PHE A 161 -18.35 5.68 -7.44
CA PHE A 161 -19.03 4.75 -6.56
C PHE A 161 -18.14 3.55 -6.17
N SER A 162 -17.45 2.96 -7.15
CA SER A 162 -16.49 1.87 -6.91
C SER A 162 -15.35 2.28 -5.99
N LEU A 163 -14.85 3.51 -6.11
CA LEU A 163 -13.77 4.02 -5.27
C LEU A 163 -14.23 4.21 -3.82
N THR A 164 -15.41 4.77 -3.60
CA THR A 164 -16.00 4.87 -2.24
C THR A 164 -16.20 3.48 -1.63
N CYS A 165 -16.73 2.53 -2.41
CA CYS A 165 -16.92 1.15 -1.98
C CYS A 165 -15.58 0.45 -1.65
N MET A 166 -14.55 0.64 -2.48
CA MET A 166 -13.22 0.14 -2.20
C MET A 166 -12.64 0.71 -0.91
N VAL A 167 -12.73 2.03 -0.68
CA VAL A 167 -12.25 2.66 0.56
C VAL A 167 -12.97 2.13 1.79
N PHE A 168 -14.29 1.90 1.70
CA PHE A 168 -15.07 1.31 2.77
C PHE A 168 -14.62 -0.12 3.10
N PHE A 169 -14.49 -0.99 2.09
CA PHE A 169 -14.02 -2.37 2.29
C PHE A 169 -12.58 -2.43 2.78
N LEU A 170 -11.70 -1.56 2.28
CA LEU A 170 -10.32 -1.47 2.75
C LEU A 170 -10.26 -1.04 4.21
N SER A 171 -11.05 -0.04 4.60
CA SER A 171 -11.16 0.38 6.01
C SER A 171 -11.67 -0.76 6.88
N SER A 172 -12.80 -1.38 6.51
CA SER A 172 -13.39 -2.50 7.24
C SER A 172 -12.41 -3.69 7.37
N THR A 173 -11.70 -4.02 6.30
CA THR A 173 -10.67 -5.07 6.31
C THR A 173 -9.50 -4.67 7.20
N ALA A 174 -9.03 -3.43 7.15
CA ALA A 174 -7.95 -2.93 8.00
C ALA A 174 -8.29 -3.03 9.50
N TYR A 175 -9.55 -2.77 9.88
CA TYR A 175 -10.01 -2.98 11.27
C TYR A 175 -10.16 -4.45 11.63
N THR A 176 -10.44 -5.32 10.66
CA THR A 176 -10.61 -6.75 10.87
C THR A 176 -9.27 -7.50 10.97
N ILE A 177 -8.20 -6.99 10.34
CA ILE A 177 -6.87 -7.61 10.35
C ILE A 177 -6.31 -7.85 11.77
N PRO A 178 -6.30 -6.87 12.71
CA PRO A 178 -5.84 -7.10 14.08
C PRO A 178 -6.66 -8.16 14.82
N ILE A 179 -7.98 -8.19 14.58
CA ILE A 179 -8.90 -9.15 15.21
C ILE A 179 -8.64 -10.55 14.67
N LEU A 180 -8.46 -10.71 13.35
CA LEU A 180 -8.09 -11.99 12.74
C LEU A 180 -6.70 -12.44 13.17
N ALA A 181 -5.72 -11.53 13.24
CA ALA A 181 -4.37 -11.83 13.71
C ALA A 181 -4.39 -12.30 15.17
N PHE A 182 -5.13 -11.62 16.05
CA PHE A 182 -5.34 -12.05 17.43
C PHE A 182 -6.04 -13.41 17.49
N ALA A 183 -7.07 -13.64 16.68
CA ALA A 183 -7.76 -14.93 16.61
C ALA A 183 -6.83 -16.06 16.15
N PHE A 184 -5.98 -15.84 15.14
CA PHE A 184 -4.99 -16.82 14.68
C PHE A 184 -3.90 -17.10 15.72
N VAL A 185 -3.48 -16.08 16.47
CA VAL A 185 -2.51 -16.23 17.58
C VAL A 185 -3.15 -16.95 18.78
N CYS A 186 -4.42 -16.68 19.09
CA CYS A 186 -5.13 -17.33 20.20
C CYS A 186 -5.65 -18.73 19.86
N HIS A 187 -5.93 -19.06 18.60
CA HIS A 187 -6.44 -20.37 18.19
C HIS A 187 -5.55 -21.56 18.61
N PRO A 188 -4.20 -21.54 18.45
CA PRO A 188 -3.33 -22.61 18.93
C PRO A 188 -3.23 -22.69 20.46
N GLU A 189 -3.43 -21.58 21.17
CA GLU A 189 -3.33 -21.52 22.65
C GLU A 189 -4.60 -21.99 23.36
N VAL A 190 -5.79 -21.85 22.77
CA VAL A 190 -7.06 -22.25 23.39
C VAL A 190 -7.36 -23.75 23.26
N LEU A 191 -6.87 -24.41 22.21
CA LEU A 191 -7.04 -25.86 21.97
C LEU A 191 -6.61 -26.76 23.15
N PRO A 192 -5.41 -26.58 23.76
CA PRO A 192 -4.98 -27.39 24.90
C PRO A 192 -5.83 -27.15 26.17
N ILE A 193 -6.38 -25.95 26.36
CA ILE A 193 -7.23 -25.62 27.53
C ILE A 193 -8.59 -26.33 27.44
N TYR A 194 -9.18 -26.42 26.24
CA TYR A 194 -10.43 -27.15 26.03
C TYR A 194 -10.27 -28.68 26.15
N THR A 195 -9.09 -29.23 25.86
CA THR A 195 -8.80 -30.66 26.05
C THR A 195 -8.66 -31.04 27.52
N GLU A 196 -8.14 -30.14 28.37
CA GLU A 196 -8.02 -30.37 29.81
C GLU A 196 -9.38 -30.27 30.54
N LEU A 197 -10.30 -29.41 30.07
CA LEU A 197 -11.65 -29.25 30.63
C LEU A 197 -12.66 -30.35 30.23
N LYS A 198 -12.31 -31.25 29.30
CA LYS A 198 -13.17 -32.36 28.85
C LYS A 198 -12.95 -33.66 29.65
N LYS A 199 -12.04 -33.65 30.63
CA LYS A 199 -11.91 -34.72 31.63
C LYS A 199 -12.79 -34.43 32.85
#